data_AF-A0A0Q7WJZ9-F1
#
_entry.id   AF-A0A0Q7WJZ9-F1
#
_cell.length_a   1.000
_cell.length_b   1.000
_cell.length_c   1.000
_cell.angle_alpha   90.00
_cell.angle_beta   90.00
_cell.angle_gamma   90.00
#
_symmetry.space_group_name_H-M   'P 1'
#
loop_
_entity.id
_entity.type
_entity.pdbx_description
1 polymer ?
#
loop_
_entity_poly.entity_id
_entity_poly.type
_entity_poly.pdbx_seq_one_letter_code
_entity_poly.pdbx_strand_id
1 'polypeptide(L)'
;MRPLHKKLDRATYAHDKVVKFKMSQRSYEEDDGVPVPIPIMYRFYHIGRAYDLHQLKNFSPRECSAIDFISMNLLIAELEALRELINDSVLNHYGDQLIDYVKRHSIDSKSRMILSA
;
A
#
# COMPACT_ATOMS: atom_id res chain seq x y z
N MET A 1 15.06 -7.46 17.32
CA MET A 1 13.70 -6.88 17.11
C MET A 1 13.70 -5.44 17.59
N ARG A 2 13.03 -4.51 16.88
CA ARG A 2 12.90 -3.12 17.32
C ARG A 2 11.90 -3.03 18.50
N PRO A 3 12.11 -2.13 19.48
CA PRO A 3 11.24 -2.02 20.65
C PRO A 3 9.82 -1.58 20.27
N LEU A 4 8.81 -2.35 20.70
CA LEU A 4 7.39 -2.17 20.34
C LEU A 4 6.76 -0.89 20.94
N HIS A 5 7.27 -0.41 22.06
CA HIS A 5 6.75 0.77 22.75
C HIS A 5 7.26 2.10 22.15
N LYS A 6 8.28 2.05 21.29
CA LYS A 6 8.89 3.25 20.73
C LYS A 6 8.20 3.61 19.43
N LYS A 7 7.65 4.82 19.34
CA LYS A 7 7.27 5.41 18.06
C LYS A 7 8.55 5.61 17.25
N LEU A 8 8.67 4.85 16.16
CA LEU A 8 9.83 4.91 15.26
C LEU A 8 9.58 6.01 14.22
N ASP A 9 10.59 6.83 13.96
CA ASP A 9 10.52 7.89 12.96
C ASP A 9 10.83 7.37 11.55
N ARG A 10 10.66 8.23 10.53
CA ARG A 10 10.97 7.87 9.14
C ARG A 10 12.46 7.57 8.93
N ALA A 11 13.35 8.30 9.62
CA ALA A 11 14.79 8.13 9.51
C ALA A 11 15.23 6.71 9.90
N THR A 12 14.54 6.09 10.86
CA THR A 12 14.76 4.71 11.28
C THR A 12 14.64 3.71 10.12
N TYR A 13 13.84 4.00 9.09
CA TYR A 13 13.58 3.11 7.96
C TYR A 13 14.34 3.49 6.69
N ALA A 14 15.13 4.58 6.71
CA ALA A 14 15.78 5.11 5.51
C ALA A 14 16.79 4.15 4.87
N HIS A 15 17.36 3.23 5.65
CA HIS A 15 18.34 2.24 5.19
C HIS A 15 17.77 0.81 5.10
N ASP A 16 16.48 0.64 5.38
CA ASP A 16 15.85 -0.68 5.27
C ASP A 16 15.69 -1.08 3.81
N LYS A 17 15.77 -2.38 3.54
CA LYS A 17 15.48 -2.92 2.21
C LYS A 17 14.04 -2.54 1.81
N VAL A 18 13.90 -1.96 0.63
CA VAL A 18 12.62 -1.55 0.05
C VAL A 18 12.10 -2.59 -0.95
N VAL A 19 10.79 -2.63 -1.10
CA VAL A 19 10.07 -3.39 -2.12
C VAL A 19 9.15 -2.44 -2.87
N LYS A 20 8.99 -2.66 -4.18
CA LYS A 20 8.09 -1.85 -5.01
C LYS A 20 6.69 -2.46 -4.95
N PHE A 21 5.76 -1.73 -4.36
CA PHE A 21 4.34 -2.05 -4.46
C PHE A 21 3.83 -1.68 -5.85
N LYS A 22 3.18 -2.62 -6.54
CA LYS A 22 2.64 -2.44 -7.89
C LYS A 22 1.22 -2.97 -7.99
N MET A 23 0.38 -2.31 -8.79
CA MET A 23 -1.02 -2.73 -9.03
C MET A 23 -1.15 -3.93 -9.98
N SER A 24 -0.14 -4.18 -10.82
CA SER A 24 -0.17 -5.12 -11.93
C SER A 24 1.09 -5.98 -11.97
N GLN A 25 0.94 -7.29 -12.17
CA GLN A 25 2.06 -8.18 -12.51
C GLN A 25 2.57 -7.97 -13.94
N ARG A 26 1.71 -7.45 -14.83
CA ARG A 26 2.13 -7.08 -16.18
C ARG A 26 2.92 -5.78 -16.06
N SER A 27 4.24 -5.95 -16.11
CA SER A 27 5.24 -4.91 -16.31
C SER A 27 4.86 -4.08 -17.53
N TYR A 28 4.11 -3.01 -17.34
CA TYR A 28 4.27 -1.86 -18.22
C TYR A 28 5.65 -1.28 -17.87
N GLU A 29 6.51 -1.10 -18.86
CA GLU A 29 7.91 -0.73 -18.70
C GLU A 29 8.12 0.60 -17.94
N GLU A 30 7.03 1.35 -17.69
CA GLU A 30 7.01 2.64 -16.98
C GLU A 30 6.35 2.60 -15.58
N ASP A 31 5.78 1.47 -15.14
CA ASP A 31 5.21 1.40 -13.79
C ASP A 31 6.31 1.13 -12.74
N ASP A 32 6.84 2.24 -12.23
CA ASP A 32 7.90 2.24 -11.24
C ASP A 32 7.45 1.85 -9.83
N GLY A 33 6.13 1.74 -9.59
CA GLY A 33 5.55 1.38 -8.30
C GLY A 33 5.86 2.37 -7.17
N VAL A 34 5.40 2.04 -5.96
CA VAL A 34 5.75 2.79 -4.74
C VAL A 34 6.81 2.03 -3.95
N PRO A 35 8.00 2.61 -3.71
CA PRO A 35 9.01 1.97 -2.88
C PRO A 35 8.60 2.06 -1.40
N VAL A 36 8.35 0.91 -0.78
CA VAL A 36 7.98 0.80 0.64
C VAL A 36 9.01 -0.05 1.36
N PRO A 37 9.56 0.39 2.52
CA PRO A 37 10.43 -0.45 3.33
C PRO A 37 9.72 -1.74 3.76
N ILE A 38 10.40 -2.88 3.68
CA ILE A 38 9.84 -4.19 4.06
C ILE A 38 9.20 -4.18 5.45
N PRO A 39 9.83 -3.59 6.49
CA PRO A 39 9.21 -3.53 7.82
C PRO A 39 7.89 -2.75 7.83
N ILE A 40 7.75 -1.72 7.00
CA ILE A 40 6.50 -0.95 6.89
C ILE A 40 5.41 -1.76 6.18
N MET A 41 5.76 -2.50 5.12
CA MET A 41 4.82 -3.42 4.46
C MET A 41 4.26 -4.45 5.45
N TYR A 42 5.12 -5.05 6.29
CA TYR A 42 4.68 -5.97 7.33
C TYR A 42 3.80 -5.30 8.39
N ARG A 43 4.04 -4.03 8.71
CA ARG A 43 3.16 -3.29 9.64
C ARG A 43 1.76 -3.14 9.03
N PHE A 44 1.64 -2.74 7.76
CA PHE A 44 0.35 -2.69 7.07
C PHE A 44 -0.35 -4.05 7.08
N TYR A 45 0.36 -5.12 6.75
CA TYR A 45 -0.15 -6.50 6.81
C TYR A 45 -0.72 -6.85 8.20
N HIS A 46 0.07 -6.65 9.26
CA HIS A 46 -0.35 -7.02 10.61
C HIS A 46 -1.49 -6.16 11.14
N ILE A 47 -1.53 -4.87 10.79
CA ILE A 47 -2.66 -4.00 11.11
C ILE A 47 -3.91 -4.45 10.37
N GLY A 48 -3.80 -4.74 9.07
CA GLY A 48 -4.93 -5.24 8.29
C GLY A 48 -5.48 -6.54 8.87
N ARG A 49 -4.62 -7.43 9.36
CA ARG A 49 -5.04 -8.64 10.09
C ARG A 49 -5.71 -8.33 11.44
N ALA A 50 -5.24 -7.34 12.19
CA ALA A 50 -5.76 -7.02 13.51
C ALA A 50 -7.13 -6.33 13.47
N TYR A 51 -7.41 -5.53 12.43
CA TYR A 51 -8.65 -4.79 12.24
C TYR A 51 -9.55 -5.36 11.13
N ASP A 52 -9.23 -6.55 10.62
CA ASP A 52 -9.89 -7.24 9.50
C ASP A 52 -10.07 -6.40 8.22
N LEU A 53 -9.06 -5.57 7.91
CA LEU A 53 -8.98 -4.82 6.66
C LEU A 53 -8.56 -5.78 5.54
N HIS A 54 -9.46 -5.95 4.57
CA HIS A 54 -9.44 -7.03 3.59
C HIS A 54 -8.34 -6.92 2.55
N GLN A 55 -8.03 -5.71 2.08
CA GLN A 55 -6.98 -5.47 1.10
C GLN A 55 -5.62 -5.34 1.76
N LEU A 56 -5.54 -4.66 2.91
CA LEU A 56 -4.27 -4.50 3.64
C LEU A 56 -3.70 -5.81 4.16
N LYS A 57 -4.54 -6.80 4.53
CA LYS A 57 -4.04 -8.14 4.89
C LYS A 57 -3.41 -8.91 3.72
N ASN A 58 -3.53 -8.42 2.49
CA ASN A 58 -2.88 -8.98 1.31
C ASN A 58 -1.56 -8.27 0.95
N PHE A 59 -1.11 -7.29 1.76
CA PHE A 59 0.17 -6.61 1.56
C PHE A 59 1.34 -7.52 1.97
N SER A 60 1.70 -8.46 1.10
CA SER A 60 2.88 -9.29 1.28
C SER A 60 4.07 -8.69 0.52
N PRO A 61 5.22 -8.47 1.17
CA PRO A 61 6.43 -8.01 0.48
C PRO A 61 6.99 -9.03 -0.52
N ARG A 62 6.44 -10.25 -0.56
CA ARG A 62 6.86 -11.34 -1.45
C ARG A 62 5.98 -11.50 -2.67
N GLU A 63 4.78 -10.92 -2.67
CA GLU A 63 3.77 -11.20 -3.69
C GLU A 63 3.27 -9.90 -4.30
N CYS A 64 3.38 -9.81 -5.62
CA CYS A 64 2.71 -8.78 -6.38
C CYS A 64 1.31 -9.29 -6.69
N SER A 65 0.34 -8.92 -5.85
CA SER A 65 -1.06 -9.23 -6.07
C SER A 65 -1.60 -8.28 -7.13
N ALA A 66 -2.10 -8.80 -8.25
CA ALA A 66 -2.85 -7.97 -9.18
C ALA A 66 -4.14 -7.52 -8.49
N ILE A 67 -4.39 -6.20 -8.44
CA ILE A 67 -5.54 -5.62 -7.75
C ILE A 67 -6.54 -5.14 -8.81
N ASP A 68 -7.76 -5.67 -8.81
CA ASP A 68 -8.84 -5.19 -9.69
C ASP A 68 -9.38 -3.82 -9.23
N PHE A 69 -10.18 -3.16 -10.08
CA PHE A 69 -10.67 -1.80 -9.80
C PHE A 69 -11.50 -1.69 -8.50
N ILE A 70 -12.29 -2.71 -8.15
CA ILE A 70 -13.08 -2.71 -6.92
C ILE A 70 -12.15 -2.82 -5.72
N SER A 71 -11.16 -3.71 -5.81
CA SER A 71 -10.11 -3.92 -4.81
C SER A 71 -9.23 -2.68 -4.64
N MET A 72 -9.00 -1.89 -5.69
CA MET A 72 -8.31 -0.59 -5.61
C MET A 72 -9.08 0.42 -4.76
N ASN A 73 -10.39 0.56 -4.99
CA ASN A 73 -11.22 1.48 -4.20
C ASN A 73 -11.32 1.04 -2.74
N LEU A 74 -11.47 -0.27 -2.50
CA LEU A 74 -11.46 -0.82 -1.15
C LEU A 74 -10.12 -0.59 -0.45
N LEU A 75 -9.00 -0.75 -1.16
CA LEU A 75 -7.68 -0.48 -0.62
C LEU A 75 -7.50 0.99 -0.23
N ILE A 76 -7.96 1.93 -1.06
CA ILE A 76 -7.94 3.36 -0.71
C ILE A 76 -8.73 3.60 0.58
N ALA A 77 -9.96 3.08 0.65
CA ALA A 77 -10.81 3.25 1.83
C ALA A 77 -10.17 2.66 3.11
N GLU A 78 -9.53 1.50 3.00
CA GLU A 78 -8.83 0.88 4.14
C GLU A 78 -7.59 1.67 4.57
N LEU A 79 -6.84 2.24 3.63
CA LEU A 79 -5.70 3.12 3.93
C LEU A 79 -6.16 4.43 4.60
N GLU A 80 -7.27 4.99 4.15
CA GLU A 80 -7.90 6.17 4.76
C GLU A 80 -8.41 5.85 6.18
N ALA A 81 -9.06 4.70 6.38
CA ALA A 81 -9.51 4.24 7.70
C ALA A 81 -8.33 3.98 8.66
N LEU A 82 -7.22 3.43 8.16
CA LEU A 82 -6.02 3.20 8.97
C LEU A 82 -5.48 4.51 9.55
N ARG A 83 -5.52 5.61 8.79
CA ARG A 83 -5.10 6.93 9.25
C ARG A 83 -5.97 7.46 10.40
N GLU A 84 -7.27 7.14 10.40
CA GLU A 84 -8.18 7.51 11.49
C GLU A 84 -7.96 6.65 12.74
N LEU A 85 -7.66 5.36 12.55
CA LEU A 85 -7.48 4.39 13.63
C LEU A 85 -6.10 4.48 14.31
N ILE A 86 -5.05 4.83 13.56
CA ILE A 86 -3.66 4.74 14.01
C ILE A 86 -2.94 6.06 13.81
N ASN A 87 -2.62 6.73 14.92
CA ASN A 87 -1.80 7.94 14.92
C ASN A 87 -0.29 7.62 14.85
N ASP A 88 0.15 7.17 13.66
CA ASP A 88 1.54 6.88 13.31
C ASP A 88 1.97 7.62 12.04
N SER A 89 2.93 8.53 12.17
CA SER A 89 3.37 9.40 11.08
C SER A 89 4.10 8.66 9.95
N VAL A 90 4.70 7.51 10.23
CA VAL A 90 5.39 6.71 9.22
C VAL A 90 4.36 5.96 8.38
N LEU A 91 3.38 5.33 9.02
CA LEU A 91 2.30 4.66 8.31
C LEU A 91 1.47 5.64 7.47
N ASN A 92 1.17 6.82 8.02
CA ASN A 92 0.45 7.85 7.26
C ASN A 92 1.24 8.29 6.02
N HIS A 93 2.55 8.53 6.16
CA HIS A 93 3.39 8.93 5.03
C HIS A 93 3.39 7.91 3.88
N TYR A 94 3.60 6.63 4.19
CA TYR A 94 3.59 5.59 3.15
C TYR A 94 2.16 5.30 2.67
N GLY A 95 1.16 5.41 3.54
CA GLY A 95 -0.25 5.26 3.19
C GLY A 95 -0.70 6.31 2.18
N ASP A 96 -0.33 7.57 2.37
CA ASP A 96 -0.62 8.66 1.44
C ASP A 96 0.01 8.41 0.06
N GLN A 97 1.28 7.98 0.02
CA GLN A 97 1.95 7.61 -1.24
C GLN A 97 1.23 6.46 -1.98
N LEU A 98 0.77 5.46 -1.23
CA LEU A 98 0.02 4.34 -1.78
C LEU A 98 -1.36 4.77 -2.30
N ILE A 99 -2.08 5.60 -1.55
CA ILE A 99 -3.38 6.17 -1.97
C ILE A 99 -3.21 6.94 -3.29
N ASP A 100 -2.23 7.83 -3.38
CA ASP A 100 -1.98 8.64 -4.58
C ASP A 100 -1.59 7.77 -5.79
N TYR A 101 -0.83 6.71 -5.56
CA TYR A 101 -0.50 5.74 -6.59
C TYR A 101 -1.74 4.97 -7.07
N VAL A 102 -2.54 4.41 -6.15
CA VAL A 102 -3.76 3.66 -6.49
C VAL A 102 -4.77 4.55 -7.22
N LYS A 103 -4.97 5.80 -6.77
CA LYS A 103 -5.88 6.77 -7.43
C LYS A 103 -5.46 7.08 -8.87
N ARG A 104 -4.16 7.18 -9.15
CA ARG A 104 -3.66 7.38 -10.53
C ARG A 104 -3.95 6.17 -11.42
N HIS A 105 -3.77 4.95 -10.90
CA HIS A 105 -4.02 3.72 -11.66
C HIS A 105 -5.50 3.36 -11.81
N SER A 106 -6.37 3.77 -10.89
CA SER A 106 -7.81 3.53 -10.99
C SER A 106 -8.47 4.36 -12.10
N ILE A 107 -7.98 5.59 -12.35
CA ILE A 107 -8.43 6.46 -13.45
C ILE A 107 -8.10 5.85 -14.83
N ASP A 108 -6.90 5.30 -14.98
CA ASP A 108 -6.49 4.61 -16.21
C ASP A 108 -7.33 3.35 -16.44
N SER A 109 -7.56 2.56 -15.38
CA SER A 109 -8.38 1.34 -15.45
C SER A 109 -9.83 1.62 -15.86
N LYS A 110 -10.44 2.71 -15.33
CA LYS A 110 -11.79 3.14 -15.71
C LYS A 110 -11.87 3.56 -17.18
N SER A 111 -10.86 4.27 -17.68
CA SER A 111 -10.78 4.71 -19.08
C SER A 111 -10.73 3.51 -20.04
N ARG A 112 -9.99 2.45 -19.68
CA ARG A 112 -9.90 1.21 -20.48
C ARG A 112 -11.19 0.39 -20.50
N MET A 113 -11.95 0.37 -19.39
CA MET A 113 -13.26 -0.30 -19.35
C MET A 113 -14.27 0.36 -20.29
N ILE A 114 -14.25 1.69 -20.41
CA ILE A 114 -15.17 2.43 -21.29
C ILE A 114 -14.84 2.19 -22.77
N LEU A 115 -13.56 2.05 -23.13
CA LEU A 115 -13.13 1.81 -24.51
C LEU A 115 -13.35 0.37 -25.01
N SER A 116 -13.64 -0.57 -24.10
CA SER A 116 -13.82 -1.99 -24.42
C SER A 116 -15.30 -2.41 -24.46
N ALA A 117 -16.22 -1.46 -24.30
CA ALA A 117 -17.67 -1.64 -24.32
C ALA A 117 -18.26 -1.07 -25.61
#